data_AF-A0A453DR83-F1
#
_entry.id   AF-A0A453DR83-F1
#
_cell.length_a   1.000
_cell.length_b   1.000
_cell.length_c   1.000
_cell.angle_alpha   90.00
_cell.angle_beta   90.00
_cell.angle_gamma   90.00
#
_symmetry.space_group_name_H-M   'P 1'
#
loop_
_entity.id
_entity.type
_entity.pdbx_description
1 polymer ?
#
loop_
_entity_poly.entity_id
_entity_poly.type
_entity_poly.pdbx_seq_one_letter_code
_entity_poly.pdbx_strand_id
1 'polypeptide(L)'
;MRQWMLRITSYADRLLEDLDDLDWPESIKEMQRNWIGRSEGAELEFCAVDQEGHDLGAKLTVYTTRPDTIFGATYLVVAPEHVLLPSLTSEEQRAHVEEYTEVAARKSELERTELQKEKTGVFSGSYAKNPATGEIIPIWVADYVLASYGTGAIMAVPAHDSRDHEFALKYELPIIKVVSPPNGNCDPEEAYADDGIMINSSSSSSGLNINGMLSQDAALEVTSWVESNGFGKKKKTSCL
;
A
#
# COMPACT_ATOMS: atom_id res chain seq x y z
N MET A 1 21.58 -8.86 14.59
CA MET A 1 21.73 -9.32 15.99
C MET A 1 20.42 -9.98 16.39
N ARG A 2 20.41 -11.21 16.95
CA ARG A 2 19.15 -11.81 17.41
C ARG A 2 18.71 -11.10 18.69
N GLN A 3 17.52 -10.51 18.67
CA GLN A 3 16.93 -9.80 19.80
C GLN A 3 15.67 -10.53 20.27
N TRP A 4 15.39 -10.45 21.57
CA TRP A 4 14.14 -10.92 22.14
C TRP A 4 13.11 -9.81 22.01
N MET A 5 11.95 -10.12 21.41
CA MET A 5 10.84 -9.19 21.22
C MET A 5 9.65 -9.66 22.07
N LEU A 6 9.00 -8.74 22.77
CA LEU A 6 7.73 -9.02 23.44
C LEU A 6 6.59 -8.90 22.43
N ARG A 7 5.70 -9.90 22.36
CA ARG A 7 4.55 -9.91 21.43
C ARG A 7 3.41 -9.02 21.92
N ILE A 8 3.71 -7.74 22.15
CA ILE A 8 2.75 -6.74 22.64
C ILE A 8 1.60 -6.52 21.65
N THR A 9 1.86 -6.70 20.35
CA THR A 9 0.86 -6.61 19.28
C THR A 9 -0.32 -7.56 19.44
N SER A 10 -0.16 -8.70 20.12
CA SER A 10 -1.27 -9.60 20.46
C SER A 10 -2.28 -8.99 21.45
N TYR A 11 -1.92 -7.90 22.11
CA TYR A 11 -2.76 -7.17 23.05
C TYR A 11 -3.20 -5.80 22.52
N ALA A 12 -2.89 -5.46 21.26
CA ALA A 12 -3.15 -4.12 20.71
C ALA A 12 -4.63 -3.73 20.79
N ASP A 13 -5.56 -4.63 20.42
CA ASP A 13 -7.01 -4.37 20.52
C ASP A 13 -7.44 -4.10 21.96
N ARG A 14 -6.97 -4.94 22.90
CA ARG A 14 -7.31 -4.79 24.32
C ARG A 14 -6.73 -3.50 24.91
N LEU A 15 -5.48 -3.17 24.57
CA LEU A 15 -4.84 -1.92 24.99
C LEU A 15 -5.60 -0.69 24.47
N LEU A 16 -6.21 -0.78 23.28
CA LEU A 16 -6.97 0.31 22.70
C LEU A 16 -8.35 0.45 23.34
N GLU A 17 -9.06 -0.67 23.53
CA GLU A 17 -10.39 -0.71 24.15
C GLU A 17 -10.32 -0.28 25.63
N ASP A 18 -9.30 -0.75 26.36
CA ASP A 18 -9.11 -0.44 27.78
C ASP A 18 -8.76 1.06 28.02
N LEU A 19 -8.34 1.84 27.00
CA LEU A 19 -8.03 3.27 27.15
C LEU A 19 -9.28 4.12 27.43
N ASP A 20 -10.44 3.70 26.94
CA ASP A 20 -11.67 4.48 27.06
C ASP A 20 -12.14 4.58 28.52
N ASP A 21 -11.96 3.50 29.29
CA ASP A 21 -12.36 3.39 30.69
C ASP A 21 -11.35 4.03 31.68
N LEU A 22 -10.18 4.48 31.22
CA LEU A 22 -9.16 5.08 32.08
C LEU A 22 -9.46 6.56 32.38
N ASP A 23 -9.30 6.98 33.63
CA ASP A 23 -9.36 8.40 34.02
C ASP A 23 -8.00 9.09 33.75
N TRP A 24 -7.61 9.14 32.47
CA TRP A 24 -6.36 9.75 31.99
C TRP A 24 -6.65 11.01 31.17
N PRO A 25 -5.70 11.97 31.11
CA PRO A 25 -5.83 13.12 30.22
C PRO A 25 -6.02 12.67 28.77
N GLU A 26 -6.95 13.31 28.04
CA GLU A 26 -7.28 12.92 26.67
C GLU A 26 -6.07 12.98 25.74
N SER A 27 -5.16 13.93 25.93
CA SER A 27 -3.92 14.04 25.16
C SER A 27 -3.01 12.81 25.31
N ILE A 28 -3.02 12.14 26.46
CA ILE A 28 -2.27 10.89 26.68
C ILE A 28 -2.98 9.72 26.02
N LYS A 29 -4.32 9.67 26.09
CA LYS A 29 -5.10 8.66 25.38
C LYS A 29 -4.92 8.76 23.88
N GLU A 30 -5.00 9.97 23.32
CA GLU A 30 -4.74 10.23 21.90
C GLU A 30 -3.31 9.81 21.50
N MET A 31 -2.31 10.15 22.31
CA MET A 31 -0.93 9.72 22.04
C MET A 31 -0.81 8.18 22.01
N GLN A 32 -1.47 7.49 22.93
CA GLN A 32 -1.50 6.01 22.95
C GLN A 32 -2.30 5.43 21.77
N ARG A 33 -3.45 6.00 21.42
CA ARG A 33 -4.24 5.57 20.25
C ARG A 33 -3.46 5.75 18.95
N ASN A 34 -2.76 6.88 18.80
CA ASN A 34 -1.90 7.16 17.66
C ASN A 34 -0.67 6.23 17.64
N TRP A 35 -0.09 5.94 18.80
CA TRP A 35 1.05 5.04 18.94
C TRP A 35 0.68 3.58 18.65
N ILE A 36 -0.45 3.12 19.17
CA ILE A 36 -0.99 1.79 18.86
C ILE A 36 -1.42 1.72 17.40
N GLY A 37 -1.92 2.82 16.85
CA GLY A 37 -2.25 3.00 15.43
C GLY A 37 -3.04 1.82 14.89
N ARG A 38 -4.22 1.55 15.47
CA ARG A 38 -5.12 0.52 14.95
C ARG A 38 -5.67 1.00 13.61
N SER A 39 -5.29 0.33 12.54
CA SER A 39 -5.84 0.55 11.22
C SER A 39 -6.58 -0.70 10.77
N GLU A 40 -7.88 -0.56 10.51
CA GLU A 40 -8.61 -1.58 9.76
C GLU A 40 -8.24 -1.43 8.29
N GLY A 41 -7.70 -2.49 7.69
CA GLY A 41 -7.29 -2.49 6.30
C GLY A 41 -7.67 -3.78 5.60
N ALA A 42 -7.18 -3.93 4.38
CA ALA A 42 -7.34 -5.14 3.58
C ALA A 42 -5.98 -5.62 3.11
N GLU A 43 -5.80 -6.94 3.09
CA GLU A 43 -4.79 -7.57 2.26
C GLU A 43 -5.36 -7.79 0.87
N LEU A 44 -4.64 -7.35 -0.15
CA LEU A 44 -4.98 -7.49 -1.56
C LEU A 44 -3.92 -8.38 -2.23
N GLU A 45 -4.36 -9.34 -3.03
CA GLU A 45 -3.51 -10.20 -3.84
C GLU A 45 -3.44 -9.68 -5.28
N PHE A 46 -2.22 -9.39 -5.73
CA PHE A 46 -1.90 -9.01 -7.10
C PHE A 46 -1.13 -10.16 -7.77
N CYS A 47 -1.64 -10.68 -8.89
CA CYS A 47 -0.93 -11.70 -9.65
C CYS A 47 0.21 -11.08 -10.44
N ALA A 48 1.43 -11.59 -10.28
CA ALA A 48 2.59 -11.16 -11.04
C ALA A 48 2.48 -11.68 -12.48
N VAL A 49 2.73 -10.80 -13.44
CA VAL A 49 2.65 -11.07 -14.87
C VAL A 49 3.87 -10.50 -15.59
N ASP A 50 4.16 -11.04 -16.77
CA ASP A 50 5.09 -10.40 -17.70
C ASP A 50 4.43 -9.19 -18.40
N GLN A 51 5.18 -8.54 -19.29
CA GLN A 51 4.68 -7.38 -20.05
C GLN A 51 3.51 -7.73 -20.99
N GLU A 52 3.40 -9.00 -21.42
CA GLU A 52 2.35 -9.50 -22.30
C GLU A 52 1.11 -9.98 -21.51
N GLY A 53 1.20 -10.00 -20.17
CA GLY A 53 0.12 -10.41 -19.27
C GLY A 53 0.11 -11.90 -18.94
N HIS A 54 1.18 -12.64 -19.25
CA HIS A 54 1.32 -14.05 -18.87
C HIS A 54 1.65 -14.19 -17.38
N ASP A 55 0.99 -15.14 -16.73
CA ASP A 55 1.16 -15.40 -15.30
C ASP A 55 2.56 -15.93 -14.99
N LEU A 56 3.26 -15.27 -14.07
CA LEU A 56 4.57 -15.68 -13.57
C LEU A 56 4.47 -16.71 -12.42
N GLY A 57 3.26 -17.06 -12.00
CA GLY A 57 2.98 -18.01 -10.92
C GLY A 57 3.28 -17.45 -9.52
N ALA A 58 3.59 -16.15 -9.42
CA ALA A 58 3.84 -15.46 -8.16
C ALA A 58 2.65 -14.54 -7.84
N LYS A 59 2.25 -14.51 -6.57
CA LYS A 59 1.22 -13.61 -6.06
C LYS A 59 1.82 -12.68 -5.03
N LEU A 60 1.68 -11.38 -5.25
CA LEU A 60 2.12 -10.36 -4.31
C LEU A 60 0.94 -9.95 -3.42
N THR A 61 1.07 -10.21 -2.13
CA THR A 61 0.10 -9.70 -1.15
C THR A 61 0.54 -8.33 -0.68
N VAL A 62 -0.34 -7.34 -0.77
CA VAL A 62 -0.10 -5.97 -0.28
C VAL A 62 -1.10 -5.66 0.83
N TYR A 63 -0.66 -4.90 1.83
CA TYR A 63 -1.56 -4.38 2.87
C TYR A 63 -1.87 -2.92 2.61
N THR A 64 -3.14 -2.54 2.68
CA THR A 64 -3.59 -1.14 2.56
C THR A 64 -4.63 -0.81 3.61
N THR A 65 -4.59 0.42 4.13
CA THR A 65 -5.63 1.03 4.96
C THR A 65 -6.67 1.79 4.12
N ARG A 66 -6.41 1.94 2.82
CA ARG A 66 -7.27 2.61 1.83
C ARG A 66 -7.63 1.65 0.70
N PRO A 67 -8.39 0.57 0.98
CA PRO A 67 -8.84 -0.33 -0.08
C PRO A 67 -9.81 0.36 -1.06
N ASP A 68 -10.48 1.43 -0.63
CA ASP A 68 -11.31 2.29 -1.49
C ASP A 68 -10.55 2.78 -2.73
N THR A 69 -9.25 3.05 -2.60
CA THR A 69 -8.46 3.63 -3.69
C THR A 69 -7.80 2.61 -4.62
N ILE A 70 -8.19 1.32 -4.58
CA ILE A 70 -7.60 0.24 -5.39
C ILE A 70 -7.62 0.52 -6.91
N PHE A 71 -8.62 1.27 -7.40
CA PHE A 71 -8.72 1.67 -8.80
C PHE A 71 -7.65 2.68 -9.22
N GLY A 72 -7.10 3.42 -8.27
CA GLY A 72 -6.03 4.39 -8.48
C GLY A 72 -4.63 3.81 -8.30
N ALA A 73 -4.52 2.50 -8.05
CA ALA A 73 -3.23 1.83 -7.91
C ALA A 73 -2.57 1.66 -9.28
N THR A 74 -1.55 2.47 -9.55
CA THR A 74 -0.88 2.53 -10.86
C THR A 74 0.46 1.82 -10.92
N TYR A 75 1.03 1.46 -9.77
CA TYR A 75 2.21 0.60 -9.65
C TYR A 75 2.24 -0.07 -8.28
N LEU A 76 3.04 -1.12 -8.15
CA LEU A 76 3.33 -1.78 -6.87
C LEU A 76 4.75 -1.48 -6.46
N VAL A 77 4.99 -1.45 -5.14
CA VAL A 77 6.33 -1.29 -4.60
C VAL A 77 6.62 -2.39 -3.60
N VAL A 78 7.74 -3.07 -3.79
CA VAL A 78 8.25 -4.11 -2.90
C VAL A 78 9.49 -3.62 -2.17
N ALA A 79 9.63 -4.05 -0.92
CA ALA A 79 10.84 -3.83 -0.15
C ALA A 79 12.03 -4.57 -0.81
N PRO A 80 13.26 -4.03 -0.75
CA PRO A 80 14.46 -4.71 -1.24
C PRO A 80 14.70 -6.08 -0.58
N GLU A 81 14.22 -6.28 0.65
CA GLU A 81 14.35 -7.53 1.39
C GLU A 81 13.18 -8.51 1.17
N HIS A 82 12.26 -8.20 0.24
CA HIS A 82 11.03 -8.99 0.07
C HIS A 82 11.32 -10.39 -0.48
N VAL A 83 10.69 -11.42 0.11
CA VAL A 83 10.95 -12.84 -0.19
C VAL A 83 10.69 -13.20 -1.66
N LEU A 84 9.69 -12.58 -2.28
CA LEU A 84 9.34 -12.81 -3.69
C LEU A 84 10.18 -12.00 -4.67
N LEU A 85 11.05 -11.08 -4.22
CA LEU A 85 11.81 -10.20 -5.11
C LEU A 85 12.59 -10.97 -6.20
N PRO A 86 13.28 -12.09 -5.91
CA PRO A 86 13.99 -12.86 -6.95
C PRO A 86 13.07 -13.43 -8.04
N SER A 87 11.81 -13.72 -7.71
CA SER A 87 10.80 -14.22 -8.66
C SER A 87 10.11 -13.11 -9.45
N LEU A 88 10.19 -11.86 -8.98
CA LEU A 88 9.61 -10.67 -9.59
C LEU A 88 10.63 -9.85 -10.39
N THR A 89 11.87 -10.34 -10.47
CA THR A 89 12.96 -9.63 -11.13
C THR A 89 13.27 -10.29 -12.46
N SER A 90 13.17 -9.53 -13.55
CA SER A 90 13.55 -10.02 -14.87
C SER A 90 15.06 -10.19 -14.98
N GLU A 91 15.51 -11.06 -15.90
CA GLU A 91 16.94 -11.30 -16.10
C GLU A 91 17.70 -10.01 -16.50
N GLU A 92 17.06 -9.12 -17.25
CA GLU A 92 17.63 -7.83 -17.65
C GLU A 92 17.78 -6.85 -16.49
N GLN A 93 16.84 -6.84 -15.55
CA GLN A 93 16.85 -5.92 -14.40
C GLN A 93 17.61 -6.47 -13.19
N ARG A 94 17.97 -7.76 -13.20
CA ARG A 94 18.60 -8.43 -12.07
C ARG A 94 19.84 -7.72 -11.53
N ALA A 95 20.74 -7.27 -12.39
CA ALA A 95 21.95 -6.57 -11.94
C ALA A 95 21.62 -5.24 -11.22
N HIS A 96 20.67 -4.47 -11.75
CA HIS A 96 20.25 -3.19 -11.16
C HIS A 96 19.51 -3.39 -9.83
N VAL A 97 18.64 -4.42 -9.76
CA VAL A 97 17.91 -4.77 -8.53
C VAL A 97 18.86 -5.27 -7.44
N GLU A 98 19.84 -6.11 -7.78
CA GLU A 98 20.87 -6.60 -6.85
C GLU A 98 21.69 -5.43 -6.30
N GLU A 99 22.18 -4.53 -7.17
CA GLU A 99 22.93 -3.33 -6.77
C GLU A 99 22.09 -2.42 -5.85
N TYR A 100 20.83 -2.17 -6.22
CA TYR A 100 19.93 -1.35 -5.41
C TYR A 100 19.67 -1.97 -4.03
N THR A 101 19.50 -3.28 -3.98
CA THR A 101 19.27 -4.03 -2.74
C THR A 101 20.48 -3.96 -1.81
N GLU A 102 21.70 -4.04 -2.35
CA GLU A 102 22.93 -3.85 -1.56
C GLU A 102 23.06 -2.44 -1.00
N VAL A 103 22.70 -1.42 -1.78
CA VAL A 103 22.72 -0.02 -1.32
C VAL A 103 21.68 0.19 -0.23
N ALA A 104 20.47 -0.33 -0.41
CA ALA A 104 19.39 -0.22 0.57
C ALA A 104 19.74 -0.95 1.88
N ALA A 105 20.40 -2.10 1.82
CA ALA A 105 20.83 -2.86 3.00
C ALA A 105 21.91 -2.15 3.83
N ARG A 106 22.62 -1.18 3.27
CA ARG A 106 23.60 -0.34 3.99
C ARG A 106 22.93 0.83 4.73
N LYS A 107 21.70 1.18 4.38
CA LYS A 107 20.90 2.20 5.07
C LYS A 107 20.22 1.58 6.29
N SER A 108 20.17 2.32 7.39
CA SER A 108 19.33 1.98 8.53
C SER A 108 17.85 2.16 8.21
N GLU A 109 16.96 1.47 8.93
CA GLU A 109 15.51 1.70 8.80
C GLU A 109 15.14 3.16 9.05
N LEU A 110 15.78 3.83 10.03
CA LEU A 110 15.60 5.27 10.29
C LEU A 110 15.90 6.14 9.07
N GLU A 111 16.99 5.85 8.35
CA GLU A 111 17.35 6.56 7.12
C GLU A 111 16.40 6.29 5.96
N ARG A 112 15.61 5.22 6.03
CA ARG A 112 14.60 4.80 5.02
C ARG A 112 13.20 5.35 5.29
N THR A 113 12.96 5.95 6.46
CA THR A 113 11.67 6.55 6.81
C THR A 113 11.45 7.91 6.12
N GLU A 114 10.40 8.64 6.50
CA GLU A 114 10.04 9.97 5.98
C GLU A 114 11.15 11.04 6.11
N LEU A 115 12.19 10.77 6.91
CA LEU A 115 13.40 11.58 6.99
C LEU A 115 14.23 11.59 5.68
N GLN A 116 13.99 10.65 4.76
CA GLN A 116 14.66 10.58 3.47
C GLN A 116 14.07 11.60 2.49
N LYS A 117 14.87 12.62 2.16
CA LYS A 117 14.50 13.70 1.21
C LYS A 117 14.35 13.23 -0.24
N GLU A 118 15.02 12.15 -0.62
CA GLU A 118 14.96 11.62 -1.99
C GLU A 118 14.45 10.19 -1.99
N LYS A 119 13.26 9.99 -2.55
CA LYS A 119 12.73 8.66 -2.83
C LYS A 119 13.50 8.06 -4.01
N THR A 120 14.07 6.89 -3.80
CA THR A 120 14.76 6.12 -4.83
C THR A 120 14.06 4.81 -5.06
N GLY A 121 14.17 4.28 -6.27
CA GLY A 121 13.66 2.97 -6.63
C GLY A 121 14.18 2.51 -7.98
N VAL A 122 14.04 1.21 -8.22
CA VAL A 122 14.43 0.54 -9.46
C VAL A 122 13.27 -0.32 -9.97
N PHE A 123 13.05 -0.31 -11.27
CA PHE A 123 12.02 -1.14 -11.89
C PHE A 123 12.44 -2.62 -11.84
N SER A 124 11.55 -3.50 -11.41
CA SER A 124 11.90 -4.93 -11.27
C SER A 124 11.93 -5.67 -12.61
N GLY A 125 11.37 -5.10 -13.68
CA GLY A 125 11.22 -5.79 -14.96
C GLY A 125 9.99 -6.69 -15.03
N SER A 126 9.18 -6.73 -13.98
CA SER A 126 7.91 -7.47 -13.93
C SER A 126 6.75 -6.54 -13.65
N TYR A 127 5.56 -7.06 -13.93
CA TYR A 127 4.31 -6.35 -13.76
C TYR A 127 3.39 -7.16 -12.85
N ALA A 128 2.29 -6.53 -12.45
CA ALA A 128 1.23 -7.16 -11.72
C ALA A 128 -0.11 -6.77 -12.35
N LYS A 129 -1.10 -7.66 -12.24
CA LYS A 129 -2.46 -7.37 -12.66
C LYS A 129 -3.24 -6.78 -11.48
N ASN A 130 -3.76 -5.58 -11.64
CA ASN A 130 -4.67 -4.98 -10.66
C ASN A 130 -6.00 -5.76 -10.67
N PRO A 131 -6.45 -6.34 -9.54
CA PRO A 131 -7.65 -7.16 -9.52
C PRO A 131 -8.94 -6.35 -9.76
N ALA A 132 -8.96 -5.06 -9.39
CA ALA A 132 -10.14 -4.21 -9.56
C ALA A 132 -10.32 -3.73 -11.00
N THR A 133 -9.24 -3.36 -11.68
CA THR A 133 -9.30 -2.82 -13.05
C THR A 133 -9.02 -3.88 -14.12
N GLY A 134 -8.17 -4.85 -13.81
CA GLY A 134 -7.60 -5.81 -14.76
C GLY A 134 -6.39 -5.27 -15.51
N GLU A 135 -5.98 -4.03 -15.24
CA GLU A 135 -4.83 -3.37 -15.88
C GLU A 135 -3.50 -3.96 -15.40
N ILE A 136 -2.50 -3.91 -16.29
CA ILE A 136 -1.13 -4.34 -16.00
C ILE A 136 -0.36 -3.13 -15.46
N ILE A 137 0.14 -3.25 -14.23
CA ILE A 137 0.87 -2.19 -13.51
C ILE A 137 2.30 -2.63 -13.19
N PRO A 138 3.32 -1.76 -13.30
CA PRO A 138 4.71 -2.12 -13.07
C PRO A 138 4.99 -2.39 -11.59
N ILE A 139 5.93 -3.30 -11.32
CA ILE A 139 6.46 -3.55 -9.97
C ILE A 139 7.80 -2.84 -9.82
N TRP A 140 7.92 -2.04 -8.76
CA TRP A 140 9.12 -1.30 -8.41
C TRP A 140 9.70 -1.81 -7.09
N VAL A 141 11.01 -1.66 -6.94
CA VAL A 141 11.72 -1.93 -5.69
C VAL A 141 12.15 -0.59 -5.11
N ALA A 142 11.70 -0.25 -3.91
CA ALA A 142 12.05 1.02 -3.28
C ALA A 142 12.29 0.84 -1.77
N ASP A 143 13.20 1.65 -1.24
CA ASP A 143 13.69 1.51 0.14
C ASP A 143 12.76 2.16 1.17
N TYR A 144 11.84 3.04 0.75
CA TYR A 144 10.81 3.62 1.61
C TYR A 144 9.74 2.61 2.03
N VAL A 145 9.69 1.43 1.39
CA VAL A 145 8.87 0.30 1.83
C VAL A 145 9.71 -0.59 2.75
N LEU A 146 9.18 -0.85 3.94
CA LEU A 146 9.85 -1.66 4.96
C LEU A 146 9.29 -3.09 4.96
N ALA A 147 10.17 -4.08 4.88
CA ALA A 147 9.78 -5.49 4.96
C ALA A 147 9.15 -5.88 6.31
N SER A 148 9.44 -5.12 7.37
CA SER A 148 8.90 -5.28 8.72
C SER A 148 7.46 -4.75 8.86
N TYR A 149 6.97 -3.96 7.89
CA TYR A 149 5.64 -3.35 7.94
C TYR A 149 4.67 -4.00 6.94
N GLY A 150 3.50 -4.40 7.42
CA GLY A 150 2.47 -5.04 6.61
C GLY A 150 2.93 -6.38 6.01
N THR A 151 3.04 -6.43 4.70
CA THR A 151 3.52 -7.59 3.93
C THR A 151 4.90 -7.35 3.28
N GLY A 152 5.52 -6.19 3.50
CA GLY A 152 6.72 -5.77 2.79
C GLY A 152 6.48 -5.36 1.34
N ALA A 153 5.22 -5.16 0.96
CA ALA A 153 4.79 -4.67 -0.33
C ALA A 153 3.57 -3.76 -0.19
N ILE A 154 3.49 -2.72 -1.01
CA ILE A 154 2.37 -1.77 -1.04
C ILE A 154 1.85 -1.62 -2.46
N MET A 155 0.56 -1.27 -2.57
CA MET A 155 0.04 -0.68 -3.80
C MET A 155 0.21 0.83 -3.71
N ALA A 156 0.77 1.43 -4.75
CA ALA A 156 1.00 2.86 -4.76
C ALA A 156 -0.16 3.58 -5.46
N VAL A 157 -0.70 4.59 -4.80
CA VAL A 157 -1.85 5.38 -5.28
C VAL A 157 -1.45 6.86 -5.31
N PRO A 158 -0.75 7.31 -6.36
CA PRO A 158 -0.13 8.63 -6.41
C PRO A 158 -1.09 9.81 -6.25
N ALA A 159 -2.34 9.62 -6.64
CA ALA A 159 -3.34 10.67 -6.51
C ALA A 159 -3.81 10.90 -5.06
N HIS A 160 -3.51 9.97 -4.14
CA HIS A 160 -4.07 9.93 -2.78
C HIS A 160 -3.05 9.64 -1.68
N ASP A 161 -1.77 9.48 -2.02
CA ASP A 161 -0.66 9.38 -1.07
C ASP A 161 0.49 10.27 -1.57
N SER A 162 0.98 11.18 -0.71
CA SER A 162 2.02 12.14 -1.06
C SER A 162 3.37 11.48 -1.38
N ARG A 163 3.71 10.36 -0.73
CA ARG A 163 4.96 9.64 -0.95
C ARG A 163 4.93 8.95 -2.32
N ASP A 164 3.78 8.35 -2.64
CA ASP A 164 3.55 7.73 -3.94
C ASP A 164 3.50 8.78 -5.05
N HIS A 165 2.99 9.98 -4.75
CA HIS A 165 2.93 11.11 -5.67
C HIS A 165 4.32 11.61 -6.06
N GLU A 166 5.19 11.88 -5.08
CA GLU A 166 6.57 12.29 -5.33
C GLU A 166 7.34 11.25 -6.15
N PHE A 167 7.15 9.97 -5.84
CA PHE A 167 7.76 8.88 -6.59
C PHE A 167 7.22 8.81 -8.03
N ALA A 168 5.90 8.94 -8.21
CA ALA A 168 5.28 8.92 -9.54
C ALA A 168 5.74 10.10 -10.41
N LEU A 169 5.86 11.30 -9.84
CA LEU A 169 6.38 12.46 -10.56
C LEU A 169 7.84 12.27 -10.99
N LYS A 170 8.67 11.67 -10.12
CA LYS A 170 10.08 11.42 -10.43
C LYS A 170 10.30 10.38 -11.52
N TYR A 171 9.46 9.34 -11.54
CA TYR A 171 9.59 8.21 -12.47
C TYR A 171 8.56 8.23 -13.61
N GLU A 172 7.87 9.36 -13.80
CA GLU A 172 6.86 9.58 -14.85
C GLU A 172 5.77 8.48 -14.87
N LEU A 173 5.33 8.04 -13.68
CA LEU A 173 4.31 7.01 -13.53
C LEU A 173 2.90 7.61 -13.60
N PRO A 174 1.88 6.84 -14.05
CA PRO A 174 0.51 7.33 -14.15
C PRO A 174 -0.05 7.77 -12.79
N ILE A 175 -0.80 8.87 -12.79
CA ILE A 175 -1.50 9.42 -11.62
C ILE A 175 -3.00 9.41 -11.95
N ILE A 176 -3.77 8.55 -11.29
CA ILE A 176 -5.21 8.39 -11.53
C ILE A 176 -5.98 8.79 -10.27
N LYS A 177 -6.78 9.85 -10.39
CA LYS A 177 -7.67 10.29 -9.31
C LYS A 177 -8.90 9.39 -9.23
N VAL A 178 -9.12 8.85 -8.03
CA VAL A 178 -10.26 7.99 -7.70
C VAL A 178 -11.10 8.50 -6.53
N VAL A 179 -10.64 9.53 -5.82
CA VAL A 179 -11.40 10.23 -4.78
C VAL A 179 -11.53 11.71 -5.15
N SER A 180 -12.74 12.24 -5.09
CA SER A 180 -13.04 13.66 -5.28
C SER A 180 -13.44 14.29 -3.94
N PRO A 181 -12.93 15.50 -3.61
CA PRO A 181 -13.37 16.22 -2.43
C PRO A 181 -14.86 16.56 -2.53
N PRO A 182 -15.60 16.58 -1.40
CA PRO A 182 -17.03 16.88 -1.39
C PRO A 182 -17.39 18.24 -2.03
N ASN A 183 -16.47 19.19 -1.98
CA ASN A 183 -16.63 20.54 -2.52
C ASN A 183 -16.31 20.64 -4.02
N GLY A 184 -15.88 19.54 -4.66
CA GLY A 184 -15.56 19.46 -6.09
C GLY A 184 -14.30 20.21 -6.54
N ASN A 185 -13.63 20.92 -5.62
CA ASN A 185 -12.42 21.68 -5.91
C ASN A 185 -11.20 20.79 -5.66
N CYS A 186 -10.57 20.30 -6.72
CA CYS A 186 -9.49 19.33 -6.63
C CYS A 186 -8.36 19.79 -7.55
N ASP A 187 -7.24 20.24 -6.97
CA ASP A 187 -6.08 20.64 -7.76
C ASP A 187 -5.50 19.42 -8.49
N PRO A 188 -5.44 19.41 -9.84
CA PRO A 188 -5.02 18.24 -10.59
C PRO A 188 -3.59 17.79 -10.28
N GLU A 189 -2.77 18.70 -9.77
CA GLU A 189 -1.34 18.51 -9.50
C GLU A 189 -1.02 18.09 -8.06
N GLU A 190 -2.00 17.99 -7.15
CA GLU A 190 -1.77 17.61 -5.76
C GLU A 190 -2.43 16.27 -5.40
N ALA A 191 -1.75 15.52 -4.53
CA ALA A 191 -2.28 14.31 -3.94
C ALA A 191 -3.36 14.66 -2.89
N TYR A 192 -4.54 14.09 -3.04
CA TYR A 192 -5.66 14.27 -2.13
C TYR A 192 -5.79 13.07 -1.19
N ALA A 193 -5.26 13.20 0.02
CA ALA A 193 -5.21 12.10 0.99
C ALA A 193 -6.50 11.93 1.82
N ASP A 194 -7.39 12.92 1.82
CA ASP A 194 -8.61 12.90 2.65
C ASP A 194 -9.72 12.01 2.07
N ASP A 195 -10.73 11.76 2.90
CA ASP A 195 -11.96 11.06 2.51
C ASP A 195 -12.83 11.93 1.58
N GLY A 196 -13.48 11.28 0.62
CA GLY A 196 -14.34 11.97 -0.34
C GLY A 196 -15.33 11.05 -1.01
N ILE A 197 -15.71 11.45 -2.24
CA ILE A 197 -16.64 10.70 -3.08
C ILE A 197 -15.83 9.96 -4.14
N MET A 198 -16.07 8.67 -4.29
CA MET A 198 -15.38 7.84 -5.26
C MET A 198 -15.75 8.23 -6.70
N ILE A 199 -14.73 8.37 -7.53
CA ILE A 199 -14.80 8.64 -8.98
C ILE A 199 -13.87 7.68 -9.74
N ASN A 200 -14.05 7.53 -11.05
CA ASN A 200 -13.22 6.65 -11.90
C ASN A 200 -13.02 5.21 -11.36
N SER A 201 -13.95 4.74 -10.52
CA SER A 201 -13.83 3.50 -9.75
C SER A 201 -14.93 2.52 -10.15
N SER A 202 -14.99 2.23 -11.44
CA SER A 202 -15.93 1.28 -12.03
C SER A 202 -15.21 0.45 -13.08
N SER A 203 -15.37 -0.87 -13.02
CA SER A 203 -14.81 -1.77 -14.02
C SER A 203 -15.78 -2.86 -14.41
N SER A 204 -15.98 -3.01 -15.72
CA SER A 204 -16.78 -4.08 -16.30
C SER A 204 -16.08 -5.44 -16.24
N SER A 205 -14.75 -5.47 -16.09
CA SER A 205 -13.97 -6.72 -16.06
C SER A 205 -14.06 -7.41 -14.70
N SER A 206 -14.08 -6.64 -13.62
CA SER A 206 -14.22 -7.12 -12.23
C SER A 206 -15.66 -7.12 -11.73
N GLY A 207 -16.56 -6.38 -12.41
CA GLY A 207 -17.95 -6.19 -11.99
C GLY A 207 -18.11 -5.24 -10.79
N LEU A 208 -17.01 -4.65 -10.30
CA LEU A 208 -17.01 -3.74 -9.17
C LEU A 208 -17.26 -2.30 -9.63
N ASN A 209 -18.25 -1.65 -9.03
CA ASN A 209 -18.55 -0.24 -9.24
C ASN A 209 -18.85 0.44 -7.91
N ILE A 210 -17.93 1.31 -7.49
CA ILE A 210 -18.03 2.09 -6.24
C ILE A 210 -18.19 3.58 -6.51
N ASN A 211 -18.41 4.00 -7.76
CA ASN A 211 -18.60 5.41 -8.09
C ASN A 211 -19.78 6.03 -7.33
N GLY A 212 -19.58 7.22 -6.79
CA GLY A 212 -20.59 7.96 -6.03
C GLY A 212 -20.73 7.53 -4.57
N MET A 213 -20.03 6.48 -4.13
CA MET A 213 -19.96 6.10 -2.72
C MET A 213 -19.02 7.03 -1.94
N LEU A 214 -19.22 7.13 -0.63
CA LEU A 214 -18.24 7.74 0.27
C LEU A 214 -17.06 6.78 0.47
N SER A 215 -15.84 7.31 0.68
CA SER A 215 -14.62 6.50 0.87
C SER A 215 -14.77 5.39 1.92
N GLN A 216 -15.49 5.65 3.02
CA GLN A 216 -15.71 4.66 4.09
C GLN A 216 -16.61 3.50 3.64
N ASP A 217 -17.72 3.79 2.96
CA ASP A 217 -18.63 2.77 2.43
C ASP A 217 -17.94 1.98 1.31
N ALA A 218 -17.20 2.68 0.45
CA ALA A 218 -16.41 2.08 -0.61
C ALA A 218 -15.33 1.13 -0.07
N ALA A 219 -14.65 1.49 1.01
CA ALA A 219 -13.66 0.63 1.64
C ALA A 219 -14.27 -0.70 2.14
N LEU A 220 -15.48 -0.66 2.70
CA LEU A 220 -16.21 -1.85 3.13
C LEU A 220 -16.65 -2.71 1.95
N GLU A 221 -17.17 -2.09 0.89
CA GLU A 221 -17.59 -2.77 -0.34
C GLU A 221 -16.41 -3.45 -1.02
N VAL A 222 -15.29 -2.74 -1.21
CA VAL A 222 -14.06 -3.29 -1.79
C VAL A 222 -13.55 -4.46 -0.95
N THR A 223 -13.48 -4.30 0.37
CA THR A 223 -12.99 -5.38 1.25
C THR A 223 -13.85 -6.64 1.12
N SER A 224 -15.18 -6.48 1.05
CA SER A 224 -16.12 -7.59 0.90
C SER A 224 -16.03 -8.23 -0.49
N TRP A 225 -15.83 -7.42 -1.53
CA TRP A 225 -15.62 -7.88 -2.90
C TRP A 225 -14.33 -8.69 -3.03
N VAL A 226 -13.23 -8.20 -2.45
CA VAL A 226 -11.93 -8.88 -2.44
C VAL A 226 -12.02 -10.25 -1.77
N GLU A 227 -12.70 -10.34 -0.61
CA GLU A 227 -12.91 -11.60 0.10
C GLU A 227 -13.75 -12.60 -0.72
N SER A 228 -14.83 -12.12 -1.32
CA SER A 228 -15.78 -12.95 -2.08
C SER A 228 -15.17 -13.53 -3.36
N ASN A 229 -14.26 -12.78 -4.00
CA ASN A 229 -13.60 -13.19 -5.23
C ASN A 229 -12.25 -13.89 -5.00
N GLY A 230 -11.81 -14.02 -3.74
CA GLY A 230 -10.55 -14.67 -3.40
C GLY A 230 -9.31 -13.87 -3.81
N PHE A 231 -9.44 -12.55 -3.97
CA PHE A 231 -8.33 -11.64 -4.26
C PHE A 231 -7.71 -11.04 -3.00
N GLY A 232 -8.01 -11.57 -1.82
CA GLY A 232 -7.48 -11.05 -0.55
C GLY A 232 -8.40 -11.29 0.64
N LYS A 233 -8.12 -10.64 1.77
CA LYS A 233 -8.82 -10.82 3.06
C LYS A 233 -8.84 -9.54 3.90
N LYS A 234 -9.87 -9.33 4.72
CA LYS A 234 -9.88 -8.27 5.73
C LYS A 234 -8.77 -8.53 6.75
N LYS A 235 -7.98 -7.49 7.05
CA LYS A 235 -6.92 -7.57 8.06
C LYS A 235 -6.94 -6.36 8.98
N LYS A 236 -7.01 -6.64 10.28
CA LYS A 236 -6.72 -5.65 11.32
C LYS A 236 -5.22 -5.64 11.55
N THR A 237 -4.60 -4.47 11.40
CA THR A 237 -3.18 -4.27 11.73
C THR A 237 -3.10 -3.18 12.80
N SER A 238 -2.13 -3.31 13.68
CA SER A 238 -1.81 -2.30 14.69
C SER A 238 -0.33 -1.95 14.54
N CYS A 239 -0.01 -0.67 14.67
CA CYS A 239 1.32 -0.09 14.45
C CYS A 239 2.34 -0.38 15.57
N LEU A 240 1.92 -0.92 16.73
CA LEU A 240 2.83 -1.23 17.85
C LEU A 240 4.01 -2.14 17.49
#